data_AF-A0A7X7PAI2-F1
#
_entry.id   AF-A0A7X7PAI2-F1
#
_cell.length_a   1.000
_cell.length_b   1.000
_cell.length_c   1.000
_cell.angle_alpha   90.00
_cell.angle_beta   90.00
_cell.angle_gamma   90.00
#
_symmetry.space_group_name_H-M   'P 1'
#
loop_
_entity.id
_entity.type
_entity.pdbx_description
1 polymer ?
#
loop_
_entity_poly.entity_id
_entity_poly.type
_entity_poly.pdbx_seq_one_letter_code
_entity_poly.pdbx_strand_id
1 'polypeptide(L)'
;MHDPVTFDEITAPDDTIREQARARQRTLTKPDGSLGRLEELANWVAACQGQCPPQLFTRPRVVVFAGDHGIAAHGVSAYPAEVTAQMVANFAAGGAAVNALA
;
A
#
# COMPACT_ATOMS: atom_id res chain seq x y z
N MET A 1 33.94 2.58 -7.52
CA MET A 1 33.49 1.70 -6.41
C MET A 1 32.28 2.39 -5.81
N HIS A 2 31.08 1.88 -6.04
CA HIS A 2 29.86 2.43 -5.44
C HIS A 2 29.78 1.89 -4.01
N ASP A 3 29.55 2.76 -3.03
CA ASP A 3 29.25 2.31 -1.67
C ASP A 3 28.00 1.43 -1.68
N PRO A 4 27.97 0.32 -0.92
CA PRO A 4 26.80 -0.53 -0.83
C PRO A 4 25.64 0.26 -0.22
N VAL A 5 24.51 0.26 -0.93
CA VAL A 5 23.26 0.81 -0.40
C VAL A 5 22.90 0.01 0.85
N THR A 6 22.86 0.69 1.99
CA THR A 6 22.42 0.12 3.26
C THR A 6 21.00 0.59 3.51
N PHE A 7 20.10 -0.34 3.85
CA PHE A 7 18.73 -0.03 4.22
C PHE A 7 18.58 -0.13 5.74
N ASP A 8 17.80 0.78 6.32
CA ASP A 8 17.47 0.72 7.73
C ASP A 8 16.65 -0.54 8.06
N GLU A 9 16.74 -0.99 9.31
CA GLU A 9 15.97 -2.12 9.79
C GLU A 9 14.47 -1.78 9.80
N ILE A 10 13.66 -2.68 9.24
CA ILE A 10 12.21 -2.55 9.24
C ILE A 10 11.69 -3.14 10.55
N THR A 11 11.23 -2.26 11.46
CA THR A 11 10.61 -2.69 12.72
C THR A 11 9.18 -3.17 12.49
N ALA A 12 8.77 -4.20 13.25
CA ALA A 12 7.38 -4.64 13.26
C ALA A 12 6.45 -3.55 13.84
N PRO A 13 5.15 -3.53 13.46
CA PRO A 13 4.18 -2.60 14.04
C PRO A 13 4.03 -2.79 15.57
N ASP A 14 3.87 -1.69 16.31
CA ASP A 14 3.87 -1.70 17.79
C ASP A 14 2.65 -2.43 18.39
N ASP A 15 2.90 -3.53 19.10
CA ASP A 15 1.85 -4.34 19.73
C ASP A 15 1.17 -3.63 20.92
N THR A 16 1.90 -2.80 21.66
CA THR A 16 1.33 -2.01 22.77
C THR A 16 0.32 -1.00 22.23
N ILE A 17 0.67 -0.29 21.16
CA ILE A 17 -0.24 0.65 20.50
C ILE A 17 -1.43 -0.09 19.88
N ARG A 18 -1.22 -1.29 19.32
CA ARG A 18 -2.32 -2.11 18.79
C ARG A 18 -3.35 -2.44 19.87
N GLU A 19 -2.91 -2.83 21.07
CA GLU A 19 -3.81 -3.12 22.19
C GLU A 19 -4.51 -1.86 22.72
N GLN A 20 -3.82 -0.71 22.76
CA GLN A 20 -4.46 0.57 23.08
C GLN A 20 -5.57 0.92 22.06
N ALA A 21 -5.33 0.67 20.77
CA ALA A 21 -6.33 0.89 19.73
C ALA A 21 -7.53 -0.06 19.88
N ARG A 22 -7.29 -1.36 20.15
CA ARG A 22 -8.36 -2.34 20.46
C ARG A 22 -9.19 -1.92 21.67
N ALA A 23 -8.53 -1.48 22.75
CA ALA A 23 -9.22 -1.01 23.95
C ALA A 23 -10.10 0.22 23.64
N ARG A 24 -9.58 1.17 22.86
CA ARG A 24 -10.35 2.33 22.39
C ARG A 24 -11.58 1.93 21.56
N GLN A 25 -11.49 0.93 20.68
CA GLN A 25 -12.63 0.48 19.87
C GLN A 25 -13.83 0.07 20.72
N ARG A 26 -13.59 -0.53 21.89
CA ARG A 26 -14.63 -0.96 22.84
C ARG A 26 -15.30 0.21 23.57
N THR A 27 -14.70 1.39 23.58
CA THR A 27 -15.27 2.59 24.24
C THR A 27 -16.04 3.48 23.27
N LEU A 28 -16.04 3.18 21.97
CA LEU A 28 -16.76 3.97 20.97
C LEU A 28 -18.26 3.63 20.98
N THR A 29 -19.10 4.56 20.53
CA THR A 29 -20.56 4.40 20.43
C THR A 29 -20.93 3.46 19.28
N LYS A 30 -20.60 2.18 19.43
CA LYS A 30 -20.89 1.07 18.52
C LYS A 30 -20.91 -0.24 19.32
N PRO A 31 -21.67 -1.27 18.91
CA PRO A 31 -21.48 -2.60 19.47
C PRO A 31 -20.03 -3.07 19.25
N ASP A 32 -19.49 -3.84 20.20
CA ASP A 32 -18.13 -4.36 20.05
C ASP A 32 -18.00 -5.22 18.79
N GLY A 33 -16.92 -5.00 18.02
CA GLY A 33 -16.66 -5.68 16.76
C GLY A 33 -17.64 -5.36 15.60
N SER A 34 -18.58 -4.43 15.75
CA SER A 34 -19.62 -4.20 14.72
C SER A 34 -19.08 -3.68 13.39
N LEU A 35 -17.86 -3.11 13.34
CA LEU A 35 -17.23 -2.66 12.11
C LEU A 35 -16.28 -3.71 11.50
N GLY A 36 -16.15 -4.88 12.13
CA GLY A 36 -15.37 -6.03 11.65
C GLY A 36 -13.96 -5.64 11.22
N ARG A 37 -13.61 -5.93 9.97
CA ARG A 37 -12.28 -5.69 9.38
C ARG A 37 -11.84 -4.22 9.41
N LEU A 38 -12.77 -3.26 9.47
CA LEU A 38 -12.39 -1.85 9.60
C LEU A 38 -11.75 -1.56 10.97
N GLU A 39 -12.15 -2.26 12.04
CA GLU A 39 -11.51 -2.13 13.35
C GLU A 39 -10.10 -2.72 13.33
N GLU A 40 -9.95 -3.89 12.70
CA GLU A 40 -8.65 -4.55 12.52
C GLU A 40 -7.67 -3.65 11.76
N LEU A 41 -8.13 -3.03 10.67
CA LEU A 41 -7.32 -2.10 9.88
C LEU A 41 -6.95 -0.86 10.69
N ALA A 42 -7.89 -0.25 11.42
CA ALA A 42 -7.62 0.91 12.26
C ALA A 42 -6.58 0.61 13.35
N ASN A 43 -6.67 -0.56 13.99
CA ASN A 43 -5.72 -1.01 15.01
C ASN A 43 -4.33 -1.29 14.41
N TRP A 44 -4.26 -1.88 13.21
CA TRP A 44 -3.02 -2.09 12.50
C TRP A 44 -2.36 -0.78 12.07
N VAL A 45 -3.12 0.18 11.54
CA VAL A 45 -2.60 1.50 11.16
C VAL A 45 -2.06 2.25 12.39
N ALA A 46 -2.77 2.20 13.53
CA ALA A 46 -2.28 2.79 14.78
C ALA A 46 -0.92 2.20 15.18
N ALA A 47 -0.78 0.87 15.13
CA ALA A 47 0.46 0.17 15.44
C ALA A 47 1.60 0.53 14.47
N CYS A 48 1.32 0.63 13.17
CA CYS A 48 2.31 1.03 12.16
C CYS A 48 2.78 2.48 12.35
N GLN A 49 1.90 3.36 12.82
CA GLN A 49 2.23 4.77 13.08
C GLN A 49 2.74 5.02 14.50
N GLY A 50 2.74 4.01 15.37
CA GLY A 50 3.15 4.15 16.77
C GLY A 50 2.26 5.07 17.61
N GLN A 51 1.01 5.32 17.20
CA GLN A 51 0.09 6.19 17.95
C GLN A 51 -1.39 5.79 17.85
N CYS A 52 -2.14 6.04 18.93
CA CYS A 52 -3.57 5.85 19.02
C CYS A 52 -4.27 7.16 19.50
N PRO A 53 -5.22 7.74 18.73
CA PRO A 53 -5.67 7.29 17.42
C PRO A 53 -4.59 7.49 16.33
N PRO A 54 -4.67 6.74 15.21
CA PRO A 54 -3.77 6.96 14.08
C PRO A 54 -3.97 8.36 13.47
N GLN A 55 -2.90 8.92 12.90
CA GLN A 55 -2.94 10.09 12.04
C GLN A 55 -3.69 9.79 10.74
N LEU A 56 -4.42 10.80 10.26
CA LEU A 56 -5.07 10.76 8.96
C LEU A 56 -4.04 10.70 7.84
N PHE A 57 -4.28 9.85 6.85
CA PHE A 57 -3.48 9.81 5.64
C PHE A 57 -3.74 11.07 4.80
N THR A 58 -2.73 11.93 4.66
CA THR A 58 -2.85 13.19 3.90
C THR A 58 -2.32 13.10 2.48
N ARG A 59 -1.46 12.11 2.20
CA ARG A 59 -0.75 11.97 0.92
C ARG A 59 -0.59 10.49 0.52
N PRO A 60 -1.68 9.72 0.34
CA PRO A 60 -1.58 8.37 -0.21
C PRO A 60 -0.95 8.39 -1.61
N ARG A 61 -0.24 7.32 -1.98
CA ARG A 61 0.45 7.20 -3.25
C ARG A 61 0.26 5.80 -3.81
N VAL A 62 0.00 5.73 -5.11
CA VAL A 62 0.14 4.50 -5.90
C VAL A 62 1.44 4.62 -6.68
N VAL A 63 2.35 3.65 -6.52
CA VAL A 63 3.64 3.61 -7.23
C VAL A 63 3.59 2.46 -8.22
N VAL A 64 3.64 2.77 -9.52
CA VAL A 64 3.59 1.79 -10.60
C VAL A 64 5.01 1.54 -11.10
N PHE A 65 5.47 0.30 -11.00
CA PHE A 65 6.72 -0.16 -11.60
C PHE A 65 6.40 -0.85 -12.92
N ALA A 66 7.04 -0.41 -14.00
CA ALA A 66 6.89 -0.99 -15.32
C ALA A 66 8.26 -1.47 -15.82
N GLY A 67 8.30 -2.69 -16.34
CA GLY A 67 9.50 -3.30 -16.89
C GLY A 67 9.15 -4.45 -17.81
N ASP A 68 9.95 -4.63 -18.86
CA ASP A 68 9.80 -5.74 -19.79
C ASP A 68 10.56 -6.99 -19.32
N HIS A 69 10.13 -8.13 -19.82
CA HIS A 69 10.75 -9.43 -19.55
C HIS A 69 11.12 -10.11 -20.86
N GLY A 70 12.38 -10.53 -21.02
CA GLY A 70 12.89 -11.11 -22.27
C GLY A 70 12.13 -12.37 -22.74
N ILE A 71 11.54 -13.13 -21.80
CA ILE A 71 10.72 -14.32 -22.12
C ILE A 71 9.52 -13.99 -23.01
N ALA A 72 9.03 -12.74 -23.02
CA ALA A 72 7.91 -12.31 -23.85
C ALA A 72 8.14 -12.51 -25.35
N ALA A 73 9.41 -12.52 -25.81
CA ALA A 73 9.77 -12.80 -27.20
C ALA A 73 9.38 -14.22 -27.66
N HIS A 74 9.08 -15.13 -26.73
CA HIS A 74 8.68 -16.51 -27.02
C HIS A 74 7.16 -16.71 -27.13
N GLY A 75 6.38 -15.63 -27.22
CA GLY A 75 4.92 -15.73 -27.44
C GLY A 75 4.13 -16.25 -26.23
N VAL A 76 4.70 -16.14 -25.02
CA VAL A 76 4.08 -16.59 -23.77
C VAL A 76 3.10 -15.57 -23.16
N SER A 77 2.97 -14.40 -23.78
CA SER A 77 2.18 -13.28 -23.27
C SER A 77 0.91 -13.07 -24.10
N ALA A 78 -0.18 -12.63 -23.45
CA ALA A 78 -1.45 -12.32 -24.11
C ALA A 78 -1.38 -11.07 -25.02
N TYR A 79 -0.41 -10.19 -24.79
CA TYR A 79 -0.20 -8.96 -25.54
C TYR A 79 1.27 -8.86 -26.00
N PRO A 80 1.55 -8.14 -27.10
CA PRO A 80 2.92 -7.82 -27.52
C PRO A 80 3.71 -7.04 -26.46
N ALA A 81 5.03 -7.18 -26.44
CA ALA A 81 5.90 -6.51 -25.45
C ALA A 81 5.82 -4.97 -25.52
N GLU A 82 5.54 -4.41 -26.69
CA GLU A 82 5.39 -2.96 -26.88
C GLU A 82 4.22 -2.34 -26.10
N VAL A 83 3.26 -3.15 -25.64
CA VAL A 83 2.16 -2.70 -24.78
C VAL A 83 2.67 -2.16 -23.43
N THR A 84 3.81 -2.62 -22.91
CA THR A 84 4.40 -2.05 -21.68
C THR A 84 4.66 -0.56 -21.85
N ALA A 85 5.36 -0.17 -22.93
CA ALA A 85 5.69 1.22 -23.22
C ALA A 85 4.43 2.05 -23.51
N GLN A 86 3.46 1.48 -24.23
CA GLN A 86 2.17 2.14 -24.49
C GLN A 86 1.39 2.42 -23.21
N MET A 87 1.35 1.47 -22.27
CA MET A 87 0.68 1.64 -20.98
C MET A 87 1.40 2.66 -20.10
N VAL A 88 2.73 2.69 -20.12
CA VAL A 88 3.51 3.75 -19.43
C VAL A 88 3.16 5.13 -19.98
N ALA A 89 3.07 5.28 -21.31
CA ALA A 89 2.61 6.52 -21.92
C ALA A 89 1.17 6.87 -21.49
N ASN A 90 0.28 5.88 -21.41
CA ASN A 90 -1.09 6.06 -20.94
C ASN A 90 -1.16 6.49 -19.45
N PHE A 91 -0.33 5.89 -18.58
CA PHE A 91 -0.22 6.31 -17.17
C PHE A 91 0.22 7.76 -17.05
N ALA A 92 1.23 8.17 -17.83
CA ALA A 92 1.74 9.53 -17.85
C ALA A 92 0.71 10.54 -18.40
N ALA A 93 -0.10 10.11 -19.37
CA ALA A 93 -1.19 10.92 -19.94
C ALA A 93 -2.44 10.99 -19.05
N GLY A 94 -2.49 10.23 -17.95
CA GLY A 94 -3.65 10.21 -17.06
C GLY A 94 -4.82 9.35 -17.56
N GLY A 95 -4.63 8.55 -18.60
CA GLY A 95 -5.71 7.85 -19.30
C GLY A 95 -5.96 6.41 -18.83
N ALA A 96 -5.21 5.91 -17.85
CA ALA A 96 -5.40 4.56 -17.35
C ALA A 96 -6.33 4.49 -16.13
N ALA A 97 -6.87 3.31 -15.86
CA ALA A 97 -7.75 3.08 -14.71
C ALA A 97 -7.09 3.46 -13.37
N VAL A 98 -5.78 3.25 -13.21
CA VAL A 98 -5.05 3.65 -12.00
C VAL A 98 -5.07 5.16 -11.79
N ASN A 99 -5.06 5.96 -12.86
CA ASN A 99 -5.12 7.41 -12.75
C ASN A 99 -6.48 7.90 -12.21
N ALA A 100 -7.57 7.17 -12.47
CA ALA A 100 -8.89 7.50 -11.97
C ALA A 100 -9.09 7.14 -10.49
N LEU A 101 -8.33 6.18 -9.97
CA LEU A 101 -8.44 5.69 -8.59
C LEU A 101 -7.42 6.33 -7.63
N ALA A 102 -6.29 6.82 -8.15
CA ALA A 102 -5.16 7.31 -7.38
C ALA A 102 -5.31 8.75 -6.88
#